data_AF-A0A935YZ99-F1
#
_entry.id   AF-A0A935YZ99-F1
#
_cell.length_a   1.000
_cell.length_b   1.000
_cell.length_c   1.000
_cell.angle_alpha   90.00
_cell.angle_beta   90.00
_cell.angle_gamma   90.00
#
_symmetry.space_group_name_H-M   'P 1'
#
loop_
_entity.id
_entity.type
_entity.pdbx_description
1 polymer ?
#
loop_
_entity_poly.entity_id
_entity_poly.type
_entity_poly.pdbx_seq_one_letter_code
_entity_poly.pdbx_strand_id
1 'polypeptide(L)'
;MVTRPRKPSPPRAPAPPAHAGDSHNFGRHVTIRETEVHKPRTLLWEWLVLGEGSPLRTLLATIAKDELGEPEAFTFLPELRFSTPTSREGGTVERLALAPLGSLSPTRKRELAIVVGRATALFAWLGLSDLHWENMALGLDDRGRIVFAPLDVEIVFDDLALPTATKLLPEADPEYGAVNRHACGVRRVLPFLGKPVDVTDLVAMVDAYLGMLRTLERHGRRVADVLTNVPGLSEAPIRVLLRGTGDYVRARSAPVWPPLLDAEAEQLARGDIPYFFRLYGRPGIHYFVEPSLERLGRLPTKGDVPQLEPLLPLAKGLRSPSRVSLREEGLFALLGAFDHPSFSGTHAYGAIGVTFTPRRLTLTVGPKGDELVGKRDLRAYVGSVYLPCECGEVPSPLVPAVTTCKAAPTR
;
A
#
# COMPACT_ATOMS: atom_id res chain seq x y z
N MET A 1 48.20 -3.46 46.43
CA MET A 1 47.81 -4.00 45.12
C MET A 1 47.27 -2.85 44.27
N VAL A 2 48.04 -2.39 43.29
CA VAL A 2 47.63 -1.31 42.37
C VAL A 2 46.86 -1.92 41.22
N THR A 3 45.56 -1.65 41.14
CA THR A 3 44.69 -2.09 40.04
C THR A 3 45.00 -1.30 38.78
N ARG A 4 45.49 -1.98 37.74
CA ARG A 4 45.71 -1.37 36.43
C ARG A 4 44.36 -0.98 35.79
N PRO A 5 44.23 0.22 35.22
CA PRO A 5 43.02 0.63 34.51
C PRO A 5 42.85 -0.23 33.24
N ARG A 6 41.64 -0.76 33.04
CA ARG A 6 41.26 -1.47 31.82
C ARG A 6 41.30 -0.49 30.65
N LYS A 7 42.10 -0.81 29.63
CA LYS A 7 42.07 -0.11 28.34
C LYS A 7 40.65 -0.17 27.77
N PRO A 8 40.12 0.95 27.24
CA PRO A 8 38.84 0.94 26.52
C PRO A 8 38.95 0.03 25.30
N SER A 9 37.97 -0.84 25.13
CA SER A 9 37.86 -1.70 23.96
C SER A 9 37.73 -0.84 22.70
N PRO A 10 38.40 -1.18 21.60
CA PRO A 10 38.20 -0.47 20.34
C PRO A 10 36.74 -0.53 19.91
N PRO A 11 36.20 0.52 19.26
CA PRO A 11 34.84 0.51 18.74
C PRO A 11 34.67 -0.69 17.81
N ARG A 12 33.60 -1.44 18.06
CA ARG A 12 33.25 -2.63 17.28
C ARG A 12 33.00 -2.18 15.84
N ALA A 13 33.60 -2.87 14.87
CA ALA A 13 33.34 -2.60 13.46
C ALA A 13 31.82 -2.68 13.20
N PRO A 14 31.23 -1.76 12.41
CA PRO A 14 29.82 -1.80 12.10
C PRO A 14 29.47 -3.14 11.45
N ALA A 15 28.34 -3.72 11.86
CA ALA A 15 27.86 -4.98 11.28
C ALA A 15 27.70 -4.82 9.76
N PRO A 16 28.01 -5.85 8.96
CA PRO A 16 27.80 -5.79 7.53
C PRO A 16 26.32 -5.51 7.22
N PRO A 17 26.02 -4.77 6.13
CA PRO A 17 24.65 -4.44 5.78
C PRO A 17 23.81 -5.70 5.59
N ALA A 18 22.58 -5.71 6.10
CA ALA A 18 21.65 -6.79 5.81
C ALA A 18 21.05 -6.57 4.42
N HIS A 19 21.20 -7.56 3.54
CA HIS A 19 20.45 -7.62 2.30
C HIS A 19 18.98 -7.90 2.61
N ALA A 20 18.09 -7.11 2.02
CA ALA A 20 16.65 -7.26 2.18
C ALA A 20 15.98 -7.36 0.82
N GLY A 21 15.04 -8.30 0.68
CA GLY A 21 14.25 -8.49 -0.53
C GLY A 21 14.97 -9.25 -1.64
N ASP A 22 14.25 -9.43 -2.74
CA ASP A 22 14.71 -10.17 -3.91
C ASP A 22 15.74 -9.38 -4.74
N SER A 23 16.59 -10.11 -5.46
CA SER A 23 17.47 -9.52 -6.46
C SER A 23 16.68 -9.16 -7.71
N HIS A 24 16.94 -7.98 -8.26
CA HIS A 24 16.40 -7.50 -9.53
C HIS A 24 17.51 -6.85 -10.36
N ASN A 25 17.28 -6.67 -11.66
CA ASN A 25 18.08 -5.80 -12.52
C ASN A 25 19.60 -6.00 -12.37
N PHE A 26 20.09 -7.21 -12.64
CA PHE A 26 21.50 -7.60 -12.62
C PHE A 26 22.10 -7.71 -11.21
N GLY A 27 21.44 -8.44 -10.30
CA GLY A 27 21.99 -8.72 -8.97
C GLY A 27 21.72 -7.64 -7.91
N ARG A 28 20.99 -6.58 -8.27
CA ARG A 28 20.76 -5.42 -7.40
C ARG A 28 19.70 -5.75 -6.35
N HIS A 29 19.98 -5.39 -5.10
CA HIS A 29 19.11 -5.67 -3.95
C HIS A 29 18.99 -4.45 -3.03
N VAL A 30 17.90 -4.39 -2.27
CA VAL A 30 17.73 -3.38 -1.22
C VAL A 30 18.72 -3.69 -0.09
N THR A 31 19.38 -2.64 0.39
CA THR A 31 20.35 -2.74 1.48
C THR A 31 19.86 -1.90 2.66
N ILE A 32 19.72 -2.54 3.81
CA ILE A 32 19.30 -1.86 5.05
C ILE A 32 20.55 -1.55 5.87
N ARG A 33 20.72 -0.27 6.21
CA ARG A 33 21.70 0.24 7.16
C ARG A 33 21.00 0.69 8.44
N GLU A 34 21.76 1.20 9.40
CA GLU A 34 21.22 1.60 10.69
C GLU A 34 20.13 2.67 10.56
N THR A 35 20.43 3.75 9.82
CA THR A 35 19.59 4.95 9.69
C THR A 35 18.99 5.15 8.30
N GLU A 36 19.38 4.33 7.32
CA GLU A 36 18.98 4.52 5.93
C GLU A 36 18.73 3.18 5.22
N VAL A 37 17.91 3.23 4.19
CA VAL A 37 17.64 2.12 3.28
C VAL A 37 18.07 2.56 1.89
N HIS A 38 18.99 1.81 1.29
CA HIS A 38 19.40 2.01 -0.09
C HIS A 38 18.55 1.11 -1.00
N LYS A 39 17.79 1.72 -1.92
CA LYS A 39 17.08 0.98 -2.96
C LYS A 39 17.79 1.22 -4.30
N PRO A 40 18.22 0.17 -5.02
CA PRO A 40 19.03 0.28 -6.23
C PRO A 40 18.18 0.55 -7.49
N ARG A 41 17.24 1.49 -7.35
CA ARG A 41 16.27 1.95 -8.34
C ARG A 41 15.83 3.37 -7.99
N THR A 42 15.14 4.02 -8.92
CA THR A 42 14.49 5.31 -8.62
C THR A 42 13.53 5.19 -7.43
N LEU A 43 13.47 6.27 -6.64
CA LEU A 43 12.60 6.45 -5.49
C LEU A 43 11.59 7.57 -5.75
N LEU A 44 11.37 7.96 -7.01
CA LEU A 44 10.57 9.14 -7.36
C LEU A 44 9.18 9.09 -6.72
N TRP A 45 8.51 7.94 -6.85
CA TRP A 45 7.15 7.74 -6.37
C TRP A 45 7.08 7.70 -4.85
N GLU A 46 7.99 6.99 -4.18
CA GLU A 46 8.12 7.04 -2.71
C GLU A 46 8.39 8.45 -2.21
N TRP A 47 9.28 9.18 -2.87
CA TRP A 47 9.57 10.56 -2.49
C TRP A 47 8.36 11.47 -2.68
N LEU A 48 7.58 11.32 -3.75
CA LEU A 48 6.35 12.08 -3.93
C LEU A 48 5.34 11.79 -2.80
N VAL A 49 5.18 10.53 -2.39
CA VAL A 49 4.15 10.14 -1.41
C VAL A 49 4.61 10.26 0.05
N LEU A 50 5.89 10.09 0.34
CA LEU A 50 6.43 9.96 1.70
C LEU A 50 7.53 10.99 2.00
N GLY A 51 8.03 11.71 1.00
CA GLY A 51 9.12 12.65 1.14
C GLY A 51 8.70 13.91 1.87
N GLU A 52 9.44 14.27 2.92
CA GLU A 52 9.32 15.59 3.54
C GLU A 52 9.53 16.67 2.46
N GLY A 53 8.59 17.62 2.36
CA GLY A 53 8.67 18.72 1.40
C GLY A 53 8.48 18.31 -0.07
N SER A 54 8.05 17.07 -0.37
CA SER A 54 7.72 16.72 -1.75
C SER A 54 6.60 17.61 -2.30
N PRO A 55 6.54 17.86 -3.62
CA PRO A 55 5.49 18.70 -4.20
C PRO A 55 4.08 18.19 -3.89
N LEU A 56 3.88 16.87 -3.92
CA LEU A 56 2.59 16.26 -3.59
C LEU A 56 2.27 16.40 -2.10
N ARG A 57 3.24 16.15 -1.20
CA ARG A 57 3.05 16.31 0.25
C ARG A 57 2.72 17.75 0.63
N THR A 58 3.39 18.71 0.01
CA THR A 58 3.12 20.14 0.21
C THR A 58 1.68 20.48 -0.19
N LEU A 59 1.23 20.03 -1.38
CA LEU A 59 -0.15 20.24 -1.82
C LEU A 59 -1.18 19.60 -0.87
N LEU A 60 -0.94 18.36 -0.44
CA LEU A 60 -1.85 17.66 0.47
C LEU A 60 -1.94 18.37 1.83
N ALA A 61 -0.83 18.89 2.35
CA ALA A 61 -0.81 19.68 3.59
C ALA A 61 -1.60 21.00 3.43
N THR A 62 -1.48 21.69 2.28
CA THR A 62 -2.29 22.87 1.97
C THR A 62 -3.77 22.54 1.91
N ILE A 63 -4.17 21.48 1.21
CA ILE A 63 -5.58 21.04 1.14
C ILE A 63 -6.12 20.73 2.54
N ALA A 64 -5.35 19.97 3.34
CA ALA A 64 -5.72 19.61 4.70
C ALA A 64 -5.95 20.85 5.58
N LYS A 65 -5.04 21.80 5.56
CA LYS A 65 -5.11 23.00 6.41
C LYS A 65 -6.15 24.00 5.91
N ASP A 66 -6.05 24.40 4.66
CA ASP A 66 -6.75 25.59 4.15
C ASP A 66 -8.14 25.28 3.62
N GLU A 67 -8.40 24.03 3.21
CA GLU A 67 -9.65 23.64 2.55
C GLU A 67 -10.49 22.66 3.36
N LEU A 68 -9.86 21.82 4.20
CA LEU A 68 -10.57 20.96 5.14
C LEU A 68 -10.65 21.53 6.55
N GLY A 69 -9.74 22.43 6.94
CA GLY A 69 -9.59 22.83 8.34
C GLY A 69 -9.10 21.70 9.24
N GLU A 70 -8.49 20.66 8.66
CA GLU A 70 -8.01 19.46 9.34
C GLU A 70 -6.53 19.23 8.99
N PRO A 71 -5.58 19.95 9.62
CA PRO A 71 -4.14 19.81 9.31
C PRO A 71 -3.61 18.37 9.41
N GLU A 72 -4.25 17.53 10.22
CA GLU A 72 -3.89 16.14 10.46
C GLU A 72 -4.49 15.14 9.43
N ALA A 73 -5.14 15.62 8.35
CA ALA A 73 -5.82 14.74 7.39
C ALA A 73 -4.89 13.73 6.69
N PHE A 74 -3.60 14.06 6.52
CA PHE A 74 -2.59 13.24 5.85
C PHE A 74 -1.36 12.93 6.70
N THR A 75 -1.42 13.15 8.01
CA THR A 75 -0.28 12.95 8.93
C THR A 75 -0.07 11.48 9.31
N PHE A 76 -0.94 10.59 8.83
CA PHE A 76 -0.72 9.15 8.85
C PHE A 76 0.39 8.67 7.90
N LEU A 77 0.82 9.52 6.97
CA LEU A 77 2.01 9.30 6.15
C LEU A 77 3.23 9.90 6.85
N PRO A 78 4.37 9.19 6.88
CA PRO A 78 5.59 9.72 7.45
C PRO A 78 6.15 10.87 6.60
N GLU A 79 7.05 11.64 7.22
CA GLU A 79 7.85 12.68 6.58
C GLU A 79 9.30 12.14 6.51
N LEU A 80 9.64 11.46 5.42
CA LEU A 80 10.94 10.80 5.25
C LEU A 80 11.89 11.66 4.44
N ARG A 81 13.19 11.62 4.76
CA ARG A 81 14.23 12.25 3.96
C ARG A 81 14.75 11.30 2.88
N PHE A 82 14.95 11.83 1.68
CA PHE A 82 15.45 11.09 0.52
C PHE A 82 16.73 11.73 -0.02
N SER A 83 17.65 10.89 -0.47
CA SER A 83 18.81 11.31 -1.27
C SER A 83 18.67 10.79 -2.70
N THR A 84 18.92 11.66 -3.67
CA THR A 84 18.86 11.38 -5.11
C THR A 84 17.61 10.59 -5.56
N PRO A 85 16.38 11.00 -5.17
CA PRO A 85 15.19 10.19 -5.39
C PRO A 85 14.85 9.96 -6.87
N THR A 86 15.33 10.82 -7.76
CA THR A 86 15.12 10.74 -9.20
C THR A 86 16.19 9.92 -9.93
N SER A 87 17.25 9.50 -9.24
CA SER A 87 18.35 8.74 -9.83
C SER A 87 17.87 7.36 -10.29
N ARG A 88 18.21 6.98 -11.52
CA ARG A 88 17.84 5.67 -12.06
C ARG A 88 18.62 4.54 -11.39
N GLU A 89 19.87 4.79 -11.01
CA GLU A 89 20.76 3.76 -10.45
C GLU A 89 20.41 3.39 -9.01
N GLY A 90 19.71 4.27 -8.30
CA GLY A 90 19.39 4.09 -6.90
C GLY A 90 19.36 5.38 -6.12
N GLY A 91 18.70 5.32 -4.98
CA GLY A 91 18.69 6.38 -4.00
C GLY A 91 18.66 5.82 -2.58
N THR A 92 18.79 6.71 -1.61
CA THR A 92 18.60 6.36 -0.20
C THR A 92 17.37 7.04 0.35
N VAL A 93 16.71 6.35 1.28
CA VAL A 93 15.63 6.91 2.09
C VAL A 93 15.96 6.69 3.56
N GLU A 94 15.61 7.67 4.39
CA GLU A 94 15.66 7.56 5.84
C GLU A 94 14.89 6.32 6.29
N ARG A 95 15.50 5.56 7.20
CA ARG A 95 14.84 4.39 7.77
C ARG A 95 13.70 4.85 8.68
N LEU A 96 12.49 4.43 8.35
CA LEU A 96 11.31 4.72 9.16
C LEU A 96 11.48 4.14 10.58
N ALA A 97 11.47 5.02 11.57
CA ALA A 97 11.49 4.66 12.99
C ALA A 97 10.11 4.95 13.60
N LEU A 98 9.48 3.90 14.15
CA LEU A 98 8.17 4.00 14.81
C LEU A 98 8.22 3.36 16.20
N ALA A 99 7.56 4.00 17.16
CA ALA A 99 7.25 3.38 18.44
C ALA A 99 6.01 2.45 18.30
N PRO A 100 5.91 1.38 19.11
CA PRO A 100 4.75 0.51 19.10
C PRO A 100 3.49 1.25 19.56
N LEU A 101 2.33 0.89 19.00
CA LEU A 101 1.02 1.46 19.38
C LEU A 101 0.61 1.10 20.83
N GLY A 102 1.04 -0.04 21.35
CA GLY A 102 0.63 -0.55 22.66
C GLY A 102 -0.88 -0.82 22.74
N SER A 103 -1.45 -0.79 23.96
CA SER A 103 -2.90 -0.84 24.16
C SER A 103 -3.54 0.51 23.86
N LEU A 104 -4.50 0.56 22.94
CA LEU A 104 -5.18 1.80 22.58
C LEU A 104 -6.43 2.03 23.44
N SER A 105 -6.61 3.28 23.89
CA SER A 105 -7.86 3.77 24.46
C SER A 105 -8.98 3.77 23.40
N PRO A 106 -10.27 3.81 23.79
CA PRO A 106 -11.38 3.88 22.82
C PRO A 106 -11.23 5.03 21.80
N THR A 107 -10.81 6.21 22.25
CA THR A 107 -10.55 7.36 21.37
C THR A 107 -9.43 7.10 20.37
N ARG A 108 -8.34 6.45 20.79
CA ARG A 108 -7.22 6.11 19.90
C ARG A 108 -7.56 4.98 18.92
N LYS A 109 -8.47 4.07 19.30
CA LYS A 109 -9.02 3.08 18.36
C LYS A 109 -9.85 3.75 17.26
N ARG A 110 -10.71 4.71 17.64
CA ARG A 110 -11.46 5.54 16.68
C ARG A 110 -10.52 6.29 15.73
N GLU A 111 -9.46 6.89 16.26
CA GLU A 111 -8.45 7.57 15.44
C GLU A 111 -7.77 6.62 14.45
N LEU A 112 -7.34 5.43 14.90
CA LEU A 112 -6.77 4.40 14.03
C LEU A 112 -7.77 3.98 12.93
N ALA A 113 -9.05 3.82 13.27
CA ALA A 113 -10.09 3.48 12.31
C ALA A 113 -10.26 4.57 11.23
N ILE A 114 -10.25 5.85 11.62
CA ILE A 114 -10.29 6.99 10.70
C ILE A 114 -9.04 7.00 9.80
N VAL A 115 -7.85 6.78 10.38
CA VAL A 115 -6.59 6.68 9.63
C VAL A 115 -6.65 5.58 8.58
N VAL A 116 -7.17 4.40 8.92
CA VAL A 116 -7.33 3.28 7.97
C VAL A 116 -8.27 3.65 6.83
N GLY A 117 -9.39 4.32 7.12
CA GLY A 117 -10.32 4.80 6.10
C GLY A 117 -9.65 5.79 5.13
N ARG A 118 -8.95 6.79 5.67
CA ARG A 118 -8.21 7.80 4.89
C ARG A 118 -7.10 7.18 4.04
N ALA A 119 -6.31 6.29 4.61
CA ALA A 119 -5.23 5.58 3.93
C ALA A 119 -5.78 4.73 2.77
N THR A 120 -6.84 3.95 3.02
CA THR A 120 -7.49 3.13 2.00
C THR A 120 -7.98 3.98 0.82
N ALA A 121 -8.63 5.11 1.12
CA ALA A 121 -9.09 6.04 0.09
C ALA A 121 -7.94 6.65 -0.71
N LEU A 122 -6.90 7.16 -0.03
CA LEU A 122 -5.76 7.79 -0.69
C LEU A 122 -5.03 6.81 -1.61
N PHE A 123 -4.77 5.60 -1.15
CA PHE A 123 -4.00 4.63 -1.91
C PHE A 123 -4.78 4.07 -3.10
N ALA A 124 -6.06 3.74 -2.91
CA ALA A 124 -6.93 3.35 -4.02
C ALA A 124 -7.07 4.49 -5.04
N TRP A 125 -7.19 5.73 -4.59
CA TRP A 125 -7.32 6.88 -5.47
C TRP A 125 -6.02 7.19 -6.23
N LEU A 126 -4.84 7.07 -5.61
CA LEU A 126 -3.56 7.20 -6.33
C LEU A 126 -3.26 6.02 -7.25
N GLY A 127 -4.02 4.93 -7.17
CA GLY A 127 -3.77 3.70 -7.92
C GLY A 127 -2.55 2.96 -7.39
N LEU A 128 -2.31 3.00 -6.08
CA LEU A 128 -1.26 2.22 -5.45
C LEU A 128 -1.68 0.76 -5.35
N SER A 129 -0.78 -0.15 -5.68
CA SER A 129 -1.02 -1.58 -5.49
C SER A 129 0.18 -2.28 -4.87
N ASP A 130 0.04 -3.58 -4.61
CA ASP A 130 0.99 -4.38 -3.83
C ASP A 130 1.16 -3.93 -2.37
N LEU A 131 0.08 -3.45 -1.76
CA LEU A 131 -0.01 -3.02 -0.37
C LEU A 131 -0.30 -4.19 0.58
N HIS A 132 0.48 -5.26 0.44
CA HIS A 132 0.46 -6.35 1.41
C HIS A 132 1.10 -5.91 2.73
N TRP A 133 0.87 -6.71 3.77
CA TRP A 133 1.26 -6.38 5.13
C TRP A 133 2.78 -6.18 5.23
N GLU A 134 3.61 -6.91 4.50
CA GLU A 134 5.07 -6.69 4.50
C GLU A 134 5.47 -5.31 4.00
N ASN A 135 4.65 -4.70 3.14
CA ASN A 135 4.85 -3.38 2.57
C ASN A 135 4.17 -2.25 3.36
N MET A 136 3.46 -2.54 4.45
CA MET A 136 2.78 -1.54 5.26
C MET A 136 3.49 -1.32 6.60
N ALA A 137 3.72 -0.06 6.97
CA ALA A 137 4.16 0.33 8.30
C ALA A 137 2.97 0.68 9.21
N LEU A 138 3.07 0.37 10.50
CA LEU A 138 2.10 0.76 11.51
C LEU A 138 2.81 1.06 12.84
N GLY A 139 2.54 2.22 13.44
CA GLY A 139 3.14 2.61 14.71
C GLY A 139 2.89 4.08 15.06
N LEU A 140 3.65 4.59 16.01
CA LEU A 140 3.67 6.00 16.40
C LEU A 140 4.94 6.67 15.90
N ASP A 141 4.82 7.86 15.32
CA ASP A 141 5.98 8.70 15.06
C ASP A 141 6.52 9.37 16.34
N ASP A 142 7.56 10.19 16.20
CA ASP A 142 8.19 10.96 17.28
C ASP A 142 7.24 12.00 17.92
N ARG A 143 6.18 12.40 17.21
CA ARG A 143 5.11 13.29 17.67
C ARG A 143 3.92 12.53 18.28
N GLY A 144 3.97 11.20 18.36
CA GLY A 144 2.89 10.36 18.88
C GLY A 144 1.70 10.19 17.93
N ARG A 145 1.83 10.56 16.65
CA ARG A 145 0.80 10.40 15.63
C ARG A 145 0.79 8.98 15.09
N ILE A 146 -0.39 8.47 14.76
CA ILE A 146 -0.53 7.13 14.18
C ILE A 146 -0.07 7.17 12.73
N VAL A 147 0.99 6.43 12.41
CA VAL A 147 1.46 6.20 11.05
C VAL A 147 0.85 4.90 10.52
N PHE A 148 0.25 4.96 9.34
CA PHE A 148 -0.19 3.79 8.57
C PHE A 148 0.05 4.03 7.08
N ALA A 149 1.22 3.59 6.60
CA ALA A 149 1.74 4.03 5.30
C ALA A 149 2.49 2.90 4.57
N PRO A 150 2.53 2.93 3.23
CA PRO A 150 3.36 2.03 2.47
C PRO A 150 4.85 2.35 2.67
N LEU A 151 5.69 1.31 2.64
CA LEU A 151 7.15 1.39 2.61
C LEU A 151 7.70 1.31 1.18
N ASP A 152 6.89 0.78 0.27
CA ASP A 152 7.22 0.55 -1.12
C ASP A 152 6.11 1.15 -1.99
N VAL A 153 6.48 2.10 -2.86
CA VAL A 153 5.52 2.85 -3.69
C VAL A 153 6.03 2.76 -5.14
N GLU A 154 6.05 1.57 -5.71
CA GLU A 154 6.53 1.38 -7.10
C GLU A 154 5.42 1.22 -8.12
N ILE A 155 4.28 0.72 -7.67
CA ILE A 155 3.10 0.51 -8.51
C ILE A 155 2.12 1.60 -8.16
N VAL A 156 1.96 2.53 -9.10
CA VAL A 156 1.19 3.76 -8.96
C VAL A 156 0.40 4.02 -10.23
N PHE A 157 -0.64 4.83 -10.13
CA PHE A 157 -1.50 5.20 -11.26
C PHE A 157 -2.28 4.06 -11.91
N ASP A 158 -2.40 2.89 -11.27
CA ASP A 158 -3.33 1.89 -11.76
C ASP A 158 -4.77 2.43 -11.67
N ASP A 159 -5.56 2.18 -12.71
CA ASP A 159 -6.96 2.61 -12.77
C ASP A 159 -7.87 1.63 -12.01
N LEU A 160 -7.76 1.66 -10.68
CA LEU A 160 -8.44 0.70 -9.81
C LEU A 160 -9.94 0.96 -9.74
N ALA A 161 -10.75 -0.05 -10.02
CA ALA A 161 -12.21 -0.01 -9.84
C ALA A 161 -12.63 -0.21 -8.38
N LEU A 162 -11.87 -1.00 -7.61
CA LEU A 162 -12.15 -1.33 -6.21
C LEU A 162 -10.88 -1.17 -5.34
N PRO A 163 -11.02 -0.83 -4.05
CA PRO A 163 -9.89 -0.76 -3.13
C PRO A 163 -9.22 -2.11 -2.86
N THR A 164 -9.86 -3.24 -3.17
CA THR A 164 -9.25 -4.58 -3.03
C THR A 164 -8.05 -4.79 -3.95
N ALA A 165 -8.06 -4.18 -5.14
CA ALA A 165 -6.97 -4.27 -6.10
C ALA A 165 -5.67 -3.62 -5.61
N THR A 166 -5.73 -2.79 -4.56
CA THR A 166 -4.52 -2.29 -3.88
C THR A 166 -3.75 -3.39 -3.13
N LYS A 167 -4.40 -4.53 -2.85
CA LYS A 167 -4.02 -5.56 -1.84
C LYS A 167 -4.03 -5.06 -0.40
N LEU A 168 -4.44 -3.83 -0.14
CA LEU A 168 -4.63 -3.33 1.22
C LEU A 168 -5.83 -4.03 1.87
N LEU A 169 -6.92 -4.21 1.12
CA LEU A 169 -8.09 -5.03 1.47
C LEU A 169 -8.01 -6.42 0.81
N PRO A 170 -8.63 -7.46 1.40
CA PRO A 170 -8.60 -8.81 0.84
C PRO A 170 -9.45 -8.91 -0.43
N GLU A 171 -8.92 -9.54 -1.47
CA GLU A 171 -9.64 -9.71 -2.75
C GLU A 171 -10.87 -10.61 -2.62
N ALA A 172 -11.93 -10.30 -3.39
CA ALA A 172 -13.17 -11.06 -3.42
C ALA A 172 -13.03 -12.39 -4.17
N ASP A 173 -12.24 -12.38 -5.25
CA ASP A 173 -12.00 -13.54 -6.09
C ASP A 173 -11.46 -14.70 -5.24
N PRO A 174 -12.09 -15.89 -5.24
CA PRO A 174 -11.61 -17.02 -4.45
C PRO A 174 -10.17 -17.46 -4.77
N GLU A 175 -9.74 -17.35 -6.03
CA GLU A 175 -8.42 -17.76 -6.53
C GLU A 175 -7.33 -16.86 -5.96
N TYR A 176 -7.49 -15.54 -6.11
CA TYR A 176 -6.57 -14.55 -5.55
C TYR A 176 -6.78 -14.33 -4.05
N GLY A 177 -8.01 -14.51 -3.59
CA GLY A 177 -8.45 -14.28 -2.24
C GLY A 177 -7.76 -15.22 -1.27
N ALA A 178 -7.45 -16.47 -1.62
CA ALA A 178 -6.69 -17.34 -0.71
C ALA A 178 -5.30 -16.77 -0.37
N VAL A 179 -4.61 -16.21 -1.37
CA VAL A 179 -3.28 -15.58 -1.20
C VAL A 179 -3.40 -14.21 -0.53
N ASN A 180 -4.32 -13.36 -1.00
CA ASN A 180 -4.50 -11.99 -0.52
C ASN A 180 -5.17 -11.91 0.86
N ARG A 181 -5.98 -12.90 1.28
CA ARG A 181 -6.65 -12.91 2.59
C ARG A 181 -5.68 -12.87 3.75
N HIS A 182 -4.47 -13.41 3.57
CA HIS A 182 -3.43 -13.42 4.59
C HIS A 182 -2.51 -12.22 4.49
N ALA A 183 -2.21 -11.84 3.26
CA ALA A 183 -1.21 -10.81 3.01
C ALA A 183 -1.79 -9.39 3.03
N CYS A 184 -3.11 -9.17 3.14
CA CYS A 184 -3.63 -7.81 2.96
C CYS A 184 -3.20 -6.83 4.07
N GLY A 185 -2.78 -5.63 3.67
CA GLY A 185 -2.12 -4.67 4.55
C GLY A 185 -2.95 -4.23 5.76
N VAL A 186 -4.29 -4.16 5.65
CA VAL A 186 -5.14 -3.75 6.78
C VAL A 186 -5.10 -4.74 7.93
N ARG A 187 -4.70 -6.00 7.75
CA ARG A 187 -4.67 -6.97 8.86
C ARG A 187 -3.78 -6.52 10.01
N ARG A 188 -2.79 -5.65 9.74
CA ARG A 188 -1.93 -5.04 10.76
C ARG A 188 -2.67 -4.28 11.84
N VAL A 189 -3.84 -3.73 11.55
CA VAL A 189 -4.58 -2.89 12.51
C VAL A 189 -5.48 -3.72 13.42
N LEU A 190 -5.79 -4.97 13.05
CA LEU A 190 -6.73 -5.81 13.79
C LEU A 190 -6.35 -6.09 15.25
N PRO A 191 -5.06 -6.30 15.62
CA PRO A 191 -4.67 -6.43 17.02
C PRO A 191 -5.07 -5.22 17.88
N PHE A 192 -5.23 -4.05 17.27
CA PHE A 192 -5.51 -2.78 17.95
C PHE A 192 -6.98 -2.39 17.89
N LEU A 193 -7.64 -2.60 16.74
CA LEU A 193 -9.06 -2.31 16.55
C LEU A 193 -9.98 -3.40 17.14
N GLY A 194 -9.49 -4.64 17.26
CA GLY A 194 -10.25 -5.79 17.74
C GLY A 194 -10.71 -6.75 16.64
N LYS A 195 -11.18 -7.92 17.07
CA LYS A 195 -11.77 -8.96 16.23
C LYS A 195 -13.05 -9.49 16.91
N PRO A 196 -14.26 -9.01 16.54
CA PRO A 196 -14.51 -8.00 15.51
C PRO A 196 -14.08 -6.59 15.93
N VAL A 197 -13.90 -5.72 14.95
CA VAL A 197 -13.80 -4.26 15.16
C VAL A 197 -15.12 -3.75 15.75
N ASP A 198 -15.07 -2.74 16.63
CA ASP A 198 -16.27 -2.09 17.12
C ASP A 198 -17.06 -1.49 15.94
N VAL A 199 -18.36 -1.74 15.87
CA VAL A 199 -19.19 -1.34 14.73
C VAL A 199 -19.20 0.19 14.55
N THR A 200 -19.11 0.96 15.63
CA THR A 200 -19.06 2.42 15.54
C THR A 200 -17.70 2.91 15.03
N ASP A 201 -16.60 2.22 15.36
CA ASP A 201 -15.27 2.46 14.77
C ASP A 201 -15.27 2.13 13.27
N LEU A 202 -15.95 1.04 12.87
CA LEU A 202 -16.11 0.67 11.47
C LEU A 202 -16.90 1.72 10.68
N VAL A 203 -18.00 2.25 11.23
CA VAL A 203 -18.76 3.32 10.55
C VAL A 203 -17.90 4.59 10.40
N ALA A 204 -17.07 4.92 11.40
CA ALA A 204 -16.12 6.03 11.29
C ALA A 204 -15.02 5.81 10.25
N MET A 205 -14.53 4.57 10.09
CA MET A 205 -13.60 4.20 9.04
C MET A 205 -14.22 4.40 7.65
N VAL A 206 -15.48 4.01 7.46
CA VAL A 206 -16.21 4.18 6.19
C VAL A 206 -16.49 5.65 5.89
N ASP A 207 -16.88 6.45 6.89
CA ASP A 207 -17.05 7.90 6.75
C ASP A 207 -15.73 8.59 6.35
N ALA A 208 -14.63 8.23 7.00
CA ALA A 208 -13.30 8.75 6.69
C ALA A 208 -12.82 8.39 5.27
N TYR A 209 -13.10 7.17 4.81
CA TYR A 209 -12.83 6.74 3.44
C TYR A 209 -13.59 7.60 2.42
N LEU A 210 -14.91 7.78 2.62
CA LEU A 210 -15.72 8.56 1.70
C LEU A 210 -15.33 10.04 1.69
N GLY A 211 -15.11 10.63 2.87
CA GLY A 211 -14.68 12.02 3.02
C GLY A 211 -13.35 12.28 2.32
N MET A 212 -12.39 11.36 2.46
CA MET A 212 -11.10 11.45 1.79
C MET A 212 -11.23 11.30 0.26
N LEU A 213 -12.01 10.33 -0.24
CA LEU A 213 -12.25 10.20 -1.69
C LEU A 213 -12.86 11.48 -2.29
N ARG A 214 -13.91 12.03 -1.67
CA ARG A 214 -14.55 13.27 -2.13
C ARG A 214 -13.57 14.45 -2.16
N THR A 215 -12.68 14.52 -1.17
CA THR A 215 -11.61 15.52 -1.13
C THR A 215 -10.67 15.35 -2.31
N LEU A 216 -10.15 14.14 -2.52
CA LEU A 216 -9.21 13.86 -3.60
C LEU A 216 -9.82 14.08 -4.98
N GLU A 217 -11.08 13.69 -5.20
CA GLU A 217 -11.81 13.94 -6.45
C GLU A 217 -11.97 15.44 -6.73
N ARG A 218 -12.31 16.23 -5.69
CA ARG A 218 -12.44 17.68 -5.80
C ARG A 218 -11.13 18.33 -6.21
N HIS A 219 -10.02 17.86 -5.67
CA HIS A 219 -8.67 18.42 -5.91
C HIS A 219 -7.87 17.68 -6.98
N GLY A 220 -8.47 16.69 -7.65
CA GLY A 220 -7.75 15.78 -8.56
C GLY A 220 -6.99 16.48 -9.69
N ARG A 221 -7.53 17.58 -10.21
CA ARG A 221 -6.82 18.41 -11.22
C ARG A 221 -5.54 19.03 -10.66
N ARG A 222 -5.58 19.63 -9.46
CA ARG A 222 -4.39 20.22 -8.82
C ARG A 222 -3.33 19.17 -8.51
N VAL A 223 -3.76 17.99 -8.05
CA VAL A 223 -2.85 16.86 -7.85
C VAL A 223 -2.21 16.44 -9.17
N ALA A 224 -3.00 16.30 -10.24
CA ALA A 224 -2.50 15.95 -11.55
C ALA A 224 -1.55 17.02 -12.13
N ASP A 225 -1.83 18.31 -11.90
CA ASP A 225 -0.96 19.41 -12.32
C ASP A 225 0.39 19.33 -11.60
N VAL A 226 0.40 19.08 -10.29
CA VAL A 226 1.65 18.86 -9.54
C VAL A 226 2.43 17.69 -10.13
N LEU A 227 1.78 16.53 -10.32
CA LEU A 227 2.42 15.33 -10.84
C LEU A 227 2.95 15.50 -12.27
N THR A 228 2.22 16.21 -13.13
CA THR A 228 2.62 16.48 -14.53
C THR A 228 3.90 17.31 -14.60
N ASN A 229 4.13 18.18 -13.60
CA ASN A 229 5.29 19.05 -13.54
C ASN A 229 6.48 18.45 -12.77
N VAL A 230 6.38 17.19 -12.31
CA VAL A 230 7.49 16.51 -11.63
C VAL A 230 8.58 16.16 -12.63
N PRO A 231 9.84 16.59 -12.42
CA PRO A 231 10.96 16.16 -13.25
C PRO A 231 11.13 14.64 -13.21
N GLY A 232 11.28 14.01 -14.37
CA GLY A 232 11.48 12.55 -14.46
C GLY A 232 10.20 11.73 -14.57
N LEU A 233 9.02 12.34 -14.66
CA LEU A 233 7.73 11.65 -14.75
C LEU A 233 7.68 10.60 -15.88
N SER A 234 8.16 10.94 -17.07
CA SER A 234 8.16 10.05 -18.24
C SER A 234 9.28 9.02 -18.24
N GLU A 235 10.26 9.16 -17.34
CA GLU A 235 11.46 8.33 -17.25
C GLU A 235 11.43 7.38 -16.04
N ALA A 236 10.62 7.68 -15.03
CA ALA A 236 10.50 6.88 -13.83
C ALA A 236 9.71 5.60 -14.09
N PRO A 237 10.30 4.41 -13.87
CA PRO A 237 9.59 3.14 -13.90
C PRO A 237 8.38 3.11 -12.97
N ILE A 238 7.23 2.74 -13.50
CA ILE A 238 6.05 2.32 -12.73
C ILE A 238 6.01 0.81 -12.80
N ARG A 239 6.31 0.13 -11.70
CA ARG A 239 6.48 -1.32 -11.67
C ARG A 239 5.19 -2.02 -12.11
N VAL A 240 5.36 -3.14 -12.81
CA VAL A 240 4.28 -4.04 -13.21
C VAL A 240 4.62 -5.43 -12.70
N LEU A 241 3.66 -6.04 -12.03
CA LEU A 241 3.72 -7.45 -11.66
C LEU A 241 2.98 -8.26 -12.73
N LEU A 242 3.73 -9.01 -13.54
CA LEU A 242 3.14 -9.97 -14.48
C LEU A 242 2.75 -11.28 -13.79
N ARG A 243 3.39 -11.55 -12.65
CA ARG A 243 3.25 -12.78 -11.86
C ARG A 243 3.70 -12.54 -10.42
N GLY A 244 3.24 -13.39 -9.50
CA GLY A 244 3.73 -13.37 -8.12
C GLY A 244 5.17 -13.86 -8.00
N THR A 245 5.95 -13.29 -7.08
CA THR A 245 7.34 -13.70 -6.80
C THR A 245 7.47 -15.20 -6.52
N GLY A 246 6.53 -15.78 -5.76
CA GLY A 246 6.55 -17.21 -5.44
C GLY A 246 6.51 -18.12 -6.68
N ASP A 247 5.86 -17.67 -7.76
CA ASP A 247 5.83 -18.42 -9.01
C ASP A 247 7.18 -18.36 -9.73
N TYR A 248 7.86 -17.22 -9.69
CA TYR A 248 9.23 -17.11 -10.23
C TYR A 248 10.23 -17.96 -9.45
N VAL A 249 10.09 -18.01 -8.12
CA VAL A 249 10.89 -18.91 -7.28
C VAL A 249 10.65 -20.37 -7.67
N ARG A 250 9.37 -20.76 -7.83
CA ARG A 250 9.00 -22.12 -8.26
C ARG A 250 9.48 -22.45 -9.67
N ALA A 251 9.46 -21.49 -10.59
CA ALA A 251 9.89 -21.64 -11.97
C ALA A 251 11.35 -22.08 -12.11
N ARG A 252 12.18 -21.86 -11.08
CA ARG A 252 13.57 -22.33 -11.05
C ARG A 252 13.70 -23.85 -10.95
N SER A 253 12.69 -24.53 -10.41
CA SER A 253 12.73 -25.98 -10.16
C SER A 253 11.62 -26.77 -10.86
N ALA A 254 10.57 -26.10 -11.34
CA ALA A 254 9.43 -26.74 -11.98
C ALA A 254 8.83 -25.84 -13.07
N PRO A 255 8.23 -26.41 -14.13
CA PRO A 255 7.45 -25.62 -15.09
C PRO A 255 6.33 -24.85 -14.38
N VAL A 256 6.04 -23.65 -14.87
CA VAL A 256 4.94 -22.80 -14.40
C VAL A 256 3.93 -22.57 -15.52
N TRP A 257 2.67 -22.38 -15.14
CA TRP A 257 1.59 -21.98 -16.04
C TRP A 257 1.06 -20.59 -15.62
N PRO A 258 0.83 -19.66 -16.57
CA PRO A 258 1.26 -19.73 -17.98
C PRO A 258 2.78 -19.84 -18.10
N PRO A 259 3.34 -20.31 -19.24
CA PRO A 259 4.79 -20.39 -19.45
C PRO A 259 5.48 -19.05 -19.25
N LEU A 260 6.79 -19.09 -18.98
CA LEU A 260 7.59 -17.87 -18.91
C LEU A 260 7.71 -17.22 -20.29
N LEU A 261 7.57 -15.91 -20.34
CA LEU A 261 7.98 -15.10 -21.48
C LEU A 261 9.51 -15.14 -21.63
N ASP A 262 10.02 -14.92 -22.84
CA ASP A 262 11.47 -14.90 -23.11
C ASP A 262 12.21 -13.92 -22.17
N ALA A 263 11.64 -12.74 -21.95
CA ALA A 263 12.21 -11.74 -21.05
C ALA A 263 12.14 -12.12 -19.55
N GLU A 264 11.17 -12.94 -19.14
CA GLU A 264 11.12 -13.51 -17.79
C GLU A 264 12.23 -14.56 -17.62
N ALA A 265 12.37 -15.45 -18.61
CA ALA A 265 13.39 -16.50 -18.63
C ALA A 265 14.81 -15.92 -18.66
N GLU A 266 15.04 -14.88 -19.47
CA GLU A 266 16.33 -14.18 -19.56
C GLU A 266 16.73 -13.56 -18.20
N GLN A 267 15.80 -12.91 -17.51
CA GLN A 267 16.05 -12.32 -16.19
C GLN A 267 16.30 -13.40 -15.13
N LEU A 268 15.50 -14.48 -15.13
CA LEU A 268 15.68 -15.60 -14.21
C LEU A 268 17.02 -16.31 -14.41
N ALA A 269 17.49 -16.46 -15.65
CA ALA A 269 18.78 -17.06 -15.97
C ALA A 269 19.96 -16.26 -15.39
N ARG A 270 19.77 -14.96 -15.11
CA ARG A 270 20.75 -14.11 -14.40
C ARG A 270 20.68 -14.22 -12.87
N GLY A 271 19.70 -14.95 -12.33
CA GLY A 271 19.46 -15.09 -10.89
C GLY A 271 18.50 -14.05 -10.31
N ASP A 272 17.94 -13.16 -11.14
CA ASP A 272 17.00 -12.12 -10.71
C ASP A 272 15.56 -12.65 -10.60
N ILE A 273 14.74 -11.97 -9.81
CA ILE A 273 13.29 -11.98 -9.98
C ILE A 273 12.96 -10.96 -11.09
N PRO A 274 12.20 -11.34 -12.13
CA PRO A 274 11.89 -10.43 -13.23
C PRO A 274 11.28 -9.10 -12.78
N TYR A 275 11.79 -8.00 -13.34
CA TYR A 275 11.36 -6.63 -13.06
C TYR A 275 10.84 -5.98 -14.35
N PHE A 276 9.54 -5.74 -14.40
CA PHE A 276 8.87 -5.07 -15.51
C PHE A 276 8.29 -3.76 -15.05
N PHE A 277 8.17 -2.81 -15.98
CA PHE A 277 7.61 -1.51 -15.69
C PHE A 277 6.97 -0.85 -16.91
N ARG A 278 6.12 0.13 -16.64
CA ARG A 278 5.62 1.11 -17.60
C ARG A 278 6.34 2.43 -17.39
N LEU A 279 6.30 3.26 -18.41
CA LEU A 279 6.73 4.64 -18.34
C LEU A 279 5.54 5.52 -18.66
N TYR A 280 5.32 6.56 -17.87
CA TYR A 280 4.14 7.40 -18.03
C TYR A 280 4.12 8.04 -19.43
N GLY A 281 3.00 7.92 -20.15
CA GLY A 281 2.86 8.42 -21.52
C GLY A 281 3.57 7.60 -22.60
N ARG A 282 4.25 6.50 -22.27
CA ARG A 282 4.89 5.61 -23.25
C ARG A 282 4.18 4.26 -23.30
N PRO A 283 3.84 3.74 -24.49
CA PRO A 283 3.11 2.48 -24.61
C PRO A 283 3.99 1.26 -24.31
N GLY A 284 3.37 0.20 -23.84
CA GLY A 284 3.99 -1.11 -23.62
C GLY A 284 4.62 -1.31 -22.24
N ILE A 285 5.14 -2.52 -22.05
CA ILE A 285 5.81 -2.98 -20.84
C ILE A 285 7.29 -3.11 -21.16
N HIS A 286 8.13 -2.54 -20.31
CA HIS A 286 9.57 -2.40 -20.49
C HIS A 286 10.32 -3.16 -19.41
N TYR A 287 11.59 -3.46 -19.68
CA TYR A 287 12.54 -4.04 -18.74
C TYR A 287 13.95 -3.57 -19.10
N PHE A 288 14.89 -3.65 -18.16
CA PHE A 288 16.28 -3.28 -18.43
C PHE A 288 17.03 -4.45 -19.08
N VAL A 289 17.76 -4.18 -20.17
CA VAL A 289 18.52 -5.20 -20.92
C VAL A 289 20.02 -5.14 -20.65
N GLU A 290 20.48 -4.22 -19.80
CA GLU A 290 21.89 -4.12 -19.42
C GLU A 290 22.10 -3.47 -18.04
N PRO A 291 23.27 -3.70 -17.39
CA PRO A 291 23.53 -3.27 -16.02
C PRO A 291 23.51 -1.75 -15.78
N SER A 292 23.72 -0.91 -16.80
CA SER A 292 23.66 0.55 -16.70
C SER A 292 22.23 1.08 -16.46
N LEU A 293 21.21 0.24 -16.73
CA LEU A 293 19.80 0.62 -16.75
C LEU A 293 19.46 1.72 -17.79
N GLU A 294 20.32 1.93 -18.79
CA GLU A 294 20.08 2.93 -19.83
C GLU A 294 19.25 2.36 -20.98
N ARG A 295 19.60 1.15 -21.42
CA ARG A 295 18.92 0.47 -22.52
C ARG A 295 17.71 -0.30 -22.04
N LEU A 296 16.58 -0.08 -22.73
CA LEU A 296 15.29 -0.70 -22.44
C LEU A 296 14.96 -1.77 -23.48
N GLY A 297 14.58 -2.95 -23.00
CA GLY A 297 13.80 -3.92 -23.75
C GLY A 297 12.32 -3.61 -23.62
N ARG A 298 11.52 -4.10 -24.57
CA ARG A 298 10.05 -3.96 -24.56
C ARG A 298 9.41 -5.30 -24.87
N LEU A 299 8.41 -5.68 -24.09
CA LEU A 299 7.61 -6.87 -24.37
C LEU A 299 6.80 -6.70 -25.66
N PRO A 300 6.55 -7.78 -26.41
CA PRO A 300 5.63 -7.76 -27.56
C PRO A 300 4.26 -7.20 -27.18
N THR A 301 3.62 -6.46 -28.08
CA THR A 301 2.26 -5.90 -27.86
C THR A 301 1.15 -6.84 -28.30
N LYS A 302 1.49 -8.05 -28.74
CA LYS A 302 0.56 -9.07 -29.26
C LYS A 302 1.02 -10.45 -28.77
N GLY A 303 0.10 -11.42 -28.78
CA GLY A 303 0.33 -12.77 -28.29
C GLY A 303 -0.02 -12.90 -26.82
N ASP A 304 0.58 -13.88 -26.14
CA ASP A 304 0.30 -14.24 -24.74
C ASP A 304 0.92 -13.27 -23.71
N VAL A 305 1.15 -12.01 -24.11
CA VAL A 305 1.65 -10.96 -23.23
C VAL A 305 0.44 -10.29 -22.54
N PRO A 306 0.45 -10.17 -21.19
CA PRO A 306 -0.63 -9.53 -20.46
C PRO A 306 -0.95 -8.13 -21.00
N GLN A 307 -2.23 -7.89 -21.28
CA GLN A 307 -2.72 -6.57 -21.65
C GLN A 307 -3.08 -5.84 -20.37
N LEU A 308 -2.36 -4.76 -20.08
CA LEU A 308 -2.59 -3.96 -18.89
C LEU A 308 -3.62 -2.87 -19.16
N GLU A 309 -4.46 -2.62 -18.18
CA GLU A 309 -5.35 -1.46 -18.15
C GLU A 309 -4.55 -0.16 -18.33
N PRO A 310 -5.14 0.90 -18.89
CA PRO A 310 -4.46 2.19 -19.01
C PRO A 310 -4.11 2.76 -17.63
N LEU A 311 -2.99 3.47 -17.54
CA LEU A 311 -2.70 4.27 -16.34
C LEU A 311 -3.71 5.40 -16.21
N LEU A 312 -3.91 5.85 -14.98
CA LEU A 312 -4.72 7.01 -14.66
C LEU A 312 -4.26 8.25 -15.45
N PRO A 313 -5.16 8.91 -16.18
CA PRO A 313 -4.81 10.02 -17.05
C PRO A 313 -4.63 11.33 -16.26
N LEU A 314 -3.38 11.79 -16.13
CA LEU A 314 -3.02 13.08 -15.53
C LEU A 314 -3.62 14.24 -16.33
N ALA A 315 -3.61 14.15 -17.66
CA ALA A 315 -4.25 15.14 -18.54
C ALA A 315 -5.77 15.30 -18.30
N LYS A 316 -6.43 14.30 -17.70
CA LYS A 316 -7.85 14.35 -17.32
C LYS A 316 -8.04 14.62 -15.82
N GLY A 317 -7.00 15.03 -15.10
CA GLY A 317 -7.07 15.30 -13.66
C GLY A 317 -7.30 14.04 -12.83
N LEU A 318 -6.69 12.91 -13.22
CA LEU A 318 -6.84 11.59 -12.57
C LEU A 318 -8.28 11.04 -12.58
N ARG A 319 -9.12 11.54 -13.49
CA ARG A 319 -10.50 11.09 -13.69
C ARG A 319 -10.55 9.85 -14.58
N SER A 320 -11.35 8.87 -14.15
CA SER A 320 -11.67 7.66 -14.93
C SER A 320 -13.13 7.23 -14.64
N PRO A 321 -13.83 6.56 -15.58
CA PRO A 321 -15.13 5.93 -15.31
C PRO A 321 -15.10 4.94 -14.13
N SER A 322 -13.99 4.22 -13.92
CA SER A 322 -13.80 3.26 -12.82
C SER A 322 -13.98 3.87 -11.42
N ARG A 323 -13.77 5.19 -11.29
CA ARG A 323 -13.81 5.92 -10.02
C ARG A 323 -15.19 5.93 -9.39
N VAL A 324 -16.25 5.78 -10.20
CA VAL A 324 -17.62 5.64 -9.69
C VAL A 324 -17.72 4.39 -8.81
N SER A 325 -17.15 3.26 -9.25
CA SER A 325 -17.11 2.03 -8.46
C SER A 325 -16.28 2.19 -7.18
N LEU A 326 -15.15 2.93 -7.19
CA LEU A 326 -14.42 3.23 -5.94
C LEU A 326 -15.27 3.96 -4.90
N ARG A 327 -16.15 4.85 -5.34
CA ARG A 327 -17.04 5.60 -4.45
C ARG A 327 -18.21 4.76 -3.95
N GLU A 328 -18.82 3.96 -4.82
CA GLU A 328 -20.08 3.26 -4.52
C GLU A 328 -19.81 1.85 -4.00
N GLU A 329 -19.13 1.03 -4.81
CA GLU A 329 -18.79 -0.36 -4.46
C GLU A 329 -17.63 -0.43 -3.47
N GLY A 330 -16.71 0.54 -3.50
CA GLY A 330 -15.60 0.62 -2.54
C GLY A 330 -16.06 0.80 -1.09
N LEU A 331 -17.23 1.42 -0.85
CA LEU A 331 -17.85 1.47 0.48
C LEU A 331 -18.26 0.08 0.96
N PHE A 332 -18.88 -0.71 0.07
CA PHE A 332 -19.24 -2.10 0.37
C PHE A 332 -18.01 -2.99 0.53
N ALA A 333 -16.95 -2.75 -0.25
CA ALA A 333 -15.69 -3.48 -0.09
C ALA A 333 -15.03 -3.19 1.27
N LEU A 334 -14.91 -1.92 1.67
CA LEU A 334 -14.35 -1.57 2.97
C LEU A 334 -15.22 -2.11 4.13
N LEU A 335 -16.53 -1.93 4.05
CA LEU A 335 -17.47 -2.41 5.06
C LEU A 335 -17.46 -3.94 5.16
N GLY A 336 -17.50 -4.62 4.02
CA GLY A 336 -17.50 -6.08 3.92
C GLY A 336 -16.21 -6.73 4.41
N ALA A 337 -15.07 -6.05 4.23
CA ALA A 337 -13.78 -6.55 4.70
C ALA A 337 -13.81 -6.80 6.22
N PHE A 338 -14.47 -5.90 6.96
CA PHE A 338 -14.57 -5.92 8.43
C PHE A 338 -15.95 -6.36 8.93
N ASP A 339 -16.83 -6.84 8.06
CA ASP A 339 -18.16 -7.27 8.45
C ASP A 339 -18.11 -8.51 9.35
N HIS A 340 -19.04 -8.58 10.31
CA HIS A 340 -19.14 -9.67 11.26
C HIS A 340 -20.61 -10.04 11.52
N PRO A 341 -20.96 -11.34 11.66
CA PRO A 341 -22.33 -11.79 11.89
C PRO A 341 -23.01 -11.20 13.14
N SER A 342 -22.23 -10.74 14.13
CA SER A 342 -22.77 -10.12 15.34
C SER A 342 -23.26 -8.69 15.14
N PHE A 343 -22.94 -8.03 14.03
CA PHE A 343 -23.41 -6.67 13.77
C PHE A 343 -24.90 -6.68 13.44
N SER A 344 -25.66 -5.83 14.14
CA SER A 344 -27.11 -5.68 14.02
C SER A 344 -27.53 -4.26 14.39
N GLY A 345 -28.70 -3.83 13.94
CA GLY A 345 -29.25 -2.51 14.27
C GLY A 345 -28.66 -1.39 13.41
N THR A 346 -28.96 -0.15 13.80
CA THR A 346 -28.56 1.07 13.09
C THR A 346 -27.44 1.78 13.83
N HIS A 347 -26.40 2.15 13.10
CA HIS A 347 -25.19 2.83 13.59
C HIS A 347 -24.91 4.03 12.71
N ALA A 348 -24.38 5.11 13.28
CA ALA A 348 -24.05 6.30 12.52
C ALA A 348 -22.77 6.96 13.03
N TYR A 349 -22.02 7.55 12.11
CA TYR A 349 -20.89 8.42 12.38
C TYR A 349 -20.71 9.41 11.24
N GLY A 350 -20.54 10.69 11.56
CA GLY A 350 -20.36 11.73 10.55
C GLY A 350 -21.52 11.76 9.55
N ALA A 351 -21.19 11.59 8.27
CA ALA A 351 -22.15 11.58 7.18
C ALA A 351 -22.62 10.17 6.78
N ILE A 352 -22.24 9.14 7.52
CA ILE A 352 -22.57 7.74 7.22
C ILE A 352 -23.50 7.15 8.28
N GLY A 353 -24.60 6.55 7.83
CA GLY A 353 -25.42 5.62 8.60
C GLY A 353 -25.34 4.21 8.02
N VAL A 354 -25.29 3.18 8.86
CA VAL A 354 -25.34 1.78 8.45
C VAL A 354 -26.43 1.07 9.24
N THR A 355 -27.34 0.39 8.54
CA THR A 355 -28.32 -0.50 9.16
C THR A 355 -28.03 -1.94 8.77
N PHE A 356 -27.76 -2.77 9.78
CA PHE A 356 -27.53 -4.20 9.64
C PHE A 356 -28.79 -4.98 9.98
N THR A 357 -29.29 -5.74 9.01
CA THR A 357 -30.40 -6.68 9.20
C THR A 357 -29.96 -8.10 8.81
N PRO A 358 -30.71 -9.16 9.15
CA PRO A 358 -30.33 -10.53 8.80
C PRO A 358 -30.11 -10.79 7.30
N ARG A 359 -30.77 -10.02 6.42
CA ARG A 359 -30.75 -10.27 4.95
C ARG A 359 -30.21 -9.10 4.13
N ARG A 360 -30.16 -7.90 4.71
CA ARG A 360 -29.83 -6.67 4.00
C ARG A 360 -28.90 -5.79 4.82
N LEU A 361 -28.13 -5.01 4.08
CA LEU A 361 -27.34 -3.90 4.60
C LEU A 361 -27.78 -2.63 3.88
N THR A 362 -28.10 -1.59 4.64
CA THR A 362 -28.44 -0.28 4.09
C THR A 362 -27.40 0.73 4.55
N LEU A 363 -26.76 1.40 3.59
CA LEU A 363 -25.84 2.51 3.83
C LEU A 363 -26.55 3.81 3.49
N THR A 364 -26.67 4.71 4.44
CA THR A 364 -27.18 6.07 4.25
C THR A 364 -26.00 7.03 4.15
N VAL A 365 -25.95 7.82 3.08
CA VAL A 365 -24.80 8.67 2.74
C VAL A 365 -25.21 10.13 2.64
N GLY A 366 -24.52 10.98 3.39
CA GLY A 366 -24.66 12.43 3.33
C GLY A 366 -25.93 12.97 3.99
N PRO A 367 -26.07 14.31 4.06
CA PRO A 367 -27.18 14.97 4.74
C PRO A 367 -28.52 14.81 4.01
N LYS A 368 -28.48 14.47 2.71
CA LYS A 368 -29.68 14.19 1.91
C LYS A 368 -30.24 12.80 2.17
N GLY A 369 -29.46 11.93 2.81
CA GLY A 369 -29.85 10.56 3.13
C GLY A 369 -29.91 9.65 1.90
N ASP A 370 -28.98 9.80 0.95
CA ASP A 370 -28.93 8.91 -0.22
C ASP A 370 -28.68 7.47 0.27
N GLU A 371 -29.52 6.51 -0.14
CA GLU A 371 -29.42 5.13 0.33
C GLU A 371 -28.79 4.21 -0.72
N LEU A 372 -27.75 3.47 -0.30
CA LEU A 372 -27.22 2.33 -1.02
C LEU A 372 -27.67 1.05 -0.31
N VAL A 373 -28.41 0.19 -1.00
CA VAL A 373 -28.95 -1.05 -0.45
C VAL A 373 -28.21 -2.25 -1.03
N GLY A 374 -27.59 -3.03 -0.17
CA GLY A 374 -26.86 -4.26 -0.52
C GLY A 374 -27.44 -5.50 0.15
N LYS A 375 -26.99 -6.67 -0.32
CA LYS A 375 -27.17 -7.93 0.42
C LYS A 375 -26.35 -7.89 1.70
N ARG A 376 -26.79 -8.63 2.73
CA ARG A 376 -25.99 -8.81 3.96
C ARG A 376 -24.64 -9.47 3.67
N ASP A 377 -24.63 -10.42 2.75
CA ASP A 377 -23.43 -11.12 2.30
C ASP A 377 -22.68 -10.26 1.27
N LEU A 378 -21.53 -9.70 1.69
CA LEU A 378 -20.68 -8.82 0.89
C LEU A 378 -19.51 -9.54 0.21
N ARG A 379 -19.48 -10.89 0.22
CA ARG A 379 -18.38 -11.68 -0.36
C ARG A 379 -18.16 -11.47 -1.85
N ALA A 380 -19.15 -10.94 -2.57
CA ALA A 380 -19.02 -10.56 -3.98
C ALA A 380 -18.09 -9.35 -4.18
N TYR A 381 -17.90 -8.51 -3.16
CA TYR A 381 -17.09 -7.30 -3.23
C TYR A 381 -15.71 -7.47 -2.59
N VAL A 382 -15.59 -8.35 -1.59
CA VAL A 382 -14.40 -8.41 -0.74
C VAL A 382 -14.33 -9.70 0.08
N GLY A 383 -13.12 -10.17 0.35
CA GLY A 383 -12.89 -11.21 1.35
C GLY A 383 -13.06 -10.70 2.78
N SER A 384 -13.17 -11.56 3.78
CA SER A 384 -13.17 -11.12 5.19
C SER A 384 -11.76 -11.11 5.77
N VAL A 385 -11.41 -10.06 6.52
CA VAL A 385 -10.14 -9.96 7.25
C VAL A 385 -10.08 -10.86 8.49
N TYR A 386 -11.23 -11.43 8.92
CA TYR A 386 -11.33 -12.29 10.09
C TYR A 386 -11.09 -13.77 9.79
N LEU A 387 -10.90 -14.15 8.53
CA LEU A 387 -10.66 -15.55 8.17
C LEU A 387 -9.34 -16.05 8.78
N PRO A 388 -9.31 -17.31 9.28
CA PRO A 388 -8.09 -17.95 9.81
C PRO A 388 -6.92 -17.84 8.82
N CYS A 389 -5.68 -17.70 9.32
CA CYS A 389 -4.45 -17.89 8.54
C CYS A 389 -3.77 -19.16 9.03
N GLU A 390 -3.39 -20.02 8.10
CA GLU A 390 -2.59 -21.23 8.32
C GLU A 390 -1.11 -21.00 7.96
N CYS A 391 -0.79 -19.81 7.49
CA CYS A 391 0.41 -19.47 6.75
C CYS A 391 1.70 -19.37 7.58
N GLY A 392 1.60 -19.05 8.88
CA GLY A 392 2.78 -18.72 9.70
C GLY A 392 3.50 -17.48 9.15
N GLU A 393 3.52 -16.37 9.89
CA GLU A 393 4.04 -15.11 9.33
C GLU A 393 5.54 -15.20 9.00
N VAL A 394 5.92 -14.80 7.78
CA VAL A 394 7.32 -14.65 7.37
C VAL A 394 7.81 -13.29 7.87
N PRO A 395 8.87 -13.20 8.70
CA PRO A 395 9.40 -11.92 9.16
C PRO A 395 9.83 -11.03 7.98
N SER A 396 9.30 -9.80 7.89
CA SER A 396 9.79 -8.79 6.92
C SER A 396 10.84 -7.89 7.59
N PRO A 397 12.06 -7.76 7.03
CA PRO A 397 13.14 -6.96 7.61
C PRO A 397 12.86 -5.43 7.54
N LEU A 398 11.94 -5.01 6.67
CA LEU A 398 11.52 -3.62 6.54
C LEU A 398 10.45 -3.23 7.57
N VAL A 399 9.89 -4.22 8.27
CA VAL A 399 8.77 -4.07 9.19
C VAL A 399 9.25 -4.14 10.63
N PRO A 400 8.83 -3.22 11.52
CA PRO A 400 9.07 -3.35 12.95
C PRO A 400 8.47 -4.65 13.53
N ALA A 401 9.26 -5.42 14.28
CA ALA A 401 8.89 -6.75 14.82
C ALA A 401 7.68 -6.77 15.78
N VAL A 402 7.12 -5.61 16.13
CA VAL A 402 6.02 -5.43 17.10
C VAL A 402 4.62 -5.70 16.54
N THR A 403 4.50 -6.09 15.26
CA THR A 403 3.21 -6.17 14.55
C THR A 403 2.74 -7.59 14.20
N THR A 404 3.28 -8.63 14.82
CA THR A 404 2.96 -10.04 14.45
C THR A 404 1.57 -10.47 14.89
N CYS A 405 0.75 -11.03 14.00
CA CYS A 405 -0.47 -11.75 14.36
C CYS A 405 -0.05 -13.11 14.93
N LYS A 406 0.04 -13.21 16.26
CA LYS A 406 0.15 -14.53 16.90
C LYS A 406 -1.06 -15.35 16.42
N ALA A 407 -0.82 -16.44 15.69
CA ALA A 407 -1.85 -17.39 15.36
C ALA A 407 -2.61 -17.69 16.65
N ALA A 408 -3.93 -17.48 16.64
CA ALA A 408 -4.73 -17.88 17.78
C ALA A 408 -4.47 -19.39 17.97
N PRO A 409 -4.16 -19.86 19.19
CA PRO A 409 -4.02 -21.28 19.42
C PRO A 409 -5.30 -21.94 18.92
N THR A 410 -5.15 -22.93 18.05
CA THR A 410 -6.22 -23.82 17.62
C THR A 410 -6.90 -24.33 18.88
N ARG A 411 -8.15 -23.91 19.10
CA ARG A 411 -8.99 -24.41 20.19
C ARG A 411 -9.65 -25.69 19.76
#